data_AF-A0A917A5S2-F1
#
_entry.id   AF-A0A917A5S2-F1
#
_cell.length_a   1.000
_cell.length_b   1.000
_cell.length_c   1.000
_cell.angle_alpha   90.00
_cell.angle_beta   90.00
_cell.angle_gamma   90.00
#
_symmetry.space_group_name_H-M   'P 1'
#
loop_
_entity.id
_entity.type
_entity.pdbx_description
1 polymer ?
#
loop_
_entity_poly.entity_id
_entity_poly.type
_entity_poly.pdbx_seq_one_letter_code
_entity_poly.pdbx_strand_id
1 'polypeptide(L)'
;MDFLYNYLFSIEHWGNYELRLFSSCTPFLSPKLYSQYATEMLEHVDTQNALESHSTFIHNILLNGFFLCIEKDNLKLARYFDEKIQEHFYKENETYLRTVYLFAKGMFVYKFEDQTQGKSLMTKALSIFDILACKDSLCYYQEAMKELLTKD
;
A
#
# COMPACT_ATOMS: atom_id res chain seq x y z
N MET A 1 0.89 23.37 3.71
CA MET A 1 0.17 22.13 4.11
C MET A 1 -1.33 22.36 4.13
N ASP A 2 -1.80 23.56 4.48
CA ASP A 2 -3.24 23.87 4.54
C ASP A 2 -3.96 23.80 3.19
N PHE A 3 -3.31 24.15 2.07
CA PHE A 3 -3.97 24.13 0.75
C PHE A 3 -4.40 22.74 0.28
N LEU A 4 -3.52 21.73 0.36
CA LEU A 4 -3.84 20.37 -0.07
C LEU A 4 -4.94 19.76 0.80
N TYR A 5 -4.86 20.00 2.12
CA TYR A 5 -5.86 19.58 3.08
C TYR A 5 -7.21 20.22 2.77
N ASN A 6 -7.25 21.56 2.71
CA ASN A 6 -8.47 22.31 2.45
C ASN A 6 -9.09 21.96 1.09
N TYR A 7 -8.26 21.67 0.07
CA TYR A 7 -8.76 21.23 -1.23
C TYR A 7 -9.37 19.83 -1.13
N LEU A 8 -8.58 18.80 -0.80
CA LEU A 8 -9.02 17.40 -0.88
C LEU A 8 -10.18 17.07 0.06
N PHE A 9 -10.21 17.66 1.26
CA PHE A 9 -11.30 17.48 2.24
C PHE A 9 -12.55 18.34 1.94
N SER A 10 -12.50 19.22 0.95
CA SER A 10 -13.68 19.98 0.49
C SER A 10 -14.43 19.31 -0.65
N ILE A 11 -13.86 18.26 -1.24
CA ILE A 11 -14.41 17.58 -2.43
C ILE A 11 -15.32 16.42 -2.00
N GLU A 12 -16.58 16.49 -2.41
CA GLU A 12 -17.61 15.49 -2.09
C GLU A 12 -17.34 14.12 -2.74
N HIS A 13 -16.77 14.10 -3.95
CA HIS A 13 -16.41 12.88 -4.68
C HIS A 13 -15.02 12.98 -5.32
N TRP A 14 -14.11 12.11 -4.90
CA TRP A 14 -12.75 12.09 -5.45
C TRP A 14 -12.71 11.42 -6.82
N GLY A 15 -12.23 12.15 -7.84
CA GLY A 15 -12.00 11.64 -9.18
C GLY A 15 -10.53 11.29 -9.45
N ASN A 16 -10.23 10.93 -10.70
CA ASN A 16 -8.87 10.61 -11.15
C ASN A 16 -7.84 11.73 -10.86
N TYR A 17 -8.27 13.00 -10.85
CA TYR A 17 -7.38 14.12 -10.55
C TYR A 17 -6.96 14.14 -9.08
N GLU A 18 -7.93 14.07 -8.15
CA GLU A 18 -7.70 14.02 -6.70
C GLU A 18 -6.82 12.82 -6.32
N LEU A 19 -7.11 11.64 -6.90
CA LEU A 19 -6.34 10.41 -6.66
C LEU A 19 -4.88 10.52 -7.12
N ARG A 20 -4.65 11.14 -8.29
CA ARG A 20 -3.30 11.37 -8.82
C ARG A 20 -2.55 12.42 -8.01
N LEU A 21 -3.25 13.49 -7.61
CA LEU A 21 -2.68 14.55 -6.78
C LEU A 21 -2.24 13.98 -5.43
N PHE A 22 -3.10 13.24 -4.75
CA PHE A 22 -2.76 12.60 -3.48
C PHE A 22 -1.58 11.63 -3.62
N SER A 23 -1.60 10.76 -4.64
CA SER A 23 -0.50 9.82 -4.91
C SER A 23 0.85 10.53 -5.05
N SER A 24 0.88 11.70 -5.70
CA SER A 24 2.09 12.49 -5.93
C SER A 24 2.62 13.19 -4.66
N CYS A 25 1.74 13.45 -3.69
CA CYS A 25 2.10 14.12 -2.43
C CYS A 25 2.56 13.13 -1.34
N THR A 26 2.38 11.83 -1.53
CA THR A 26 2.71 10.74 -0.59
C THR A 26 4.06 10.89 0.14
N PRO A 27 5.19 11.20 -0.54
CA PRO A 27 6.50 11.26 0.12
C PRO A 27 6.62 12.35 1.19
N PHE A 28 5.73 13.35 1.19
CA PHE A 28 5.78 14.50 2.09
C PHE A 28 4.85 14.37 3.29
N LEU A 29 4.12 13.25 3.42
CA LEU A 29 3.11 13.05 4.45
C LEU A 29 3.63 12.15 5.58
N SER A 30 3.33 12.53 6.83
CA SER A 30 3.52 11.62 7.97
C SER A 30 2.51 10.47 7.90
N PRO A 31 2.78 9.30 8.51
CA PRO A 31 1.83 8.19 8.53
C PRO A 31 0.43 8.59 9.01
N LYS A 32 0.38 9.47 10.04
CA LYS A 32 -0.88 9.99 10.57
C LYS A 32 -1.64 10.80 9.52
N LEU A 33 -0.99 11.78 8.90
CA LEU A 33 -1.63 12.61 7.88
C LEU A 33 -2.05 11.74 6.68
N TYR A 34 -1.16 10.88 6.18
CA TYR A 34 -1.46 9.96 5.08
C TYR A 34 -2.70 9.11 5.38
N SER A 35 -2.80 8.55 6.59
CA SER A 35 -3.98 7.77 7.00
C SER A 35 -5.26 8.60 7.00
N GLN A 36 -5.21 9.88 7.40
CA GLN A 36 -6.39 10.74 7.35
C GLN A 36 -6.86 10.99 5.91
N TYR A 37 -5.95 11.28 4.98
CA TYR A 37 -6.31 11.43 3.56
C TYR A 37 -6.80 10.12 2.94
N ALA A 38 -6.22 8.98 3.32
CA ALA A 38 -6.64 7.68 2.81
C ALA A 38 -8.04 7.30 3.32
N THR A 39 -8.35 7.57 4.60
CA THR A 39 -9.70 7.39 5.15
C THR A 39 -10.71 8.27 4.43
N GLU A 40 -10.42 9.56 4.29
CA GLU A 40 -11.29 10.52 3.59
C GLU A 40 -11.58 10.05 2.16
N MET A 41 -10.54 9.62 1.44
CA MET A 41 -10.69 9.08 0.10
C MET A 41 -11.62 7.84 0.06
N LEU A 42 -11.51 6.92 1.02
CA LEU A 42 -12.41 5.75 1.07
C LEU A 42 -13.88 6.12 1.35
N GLU A 43 -14.12 7.19 2.14
CA GLU A 43 -15.46 7.68 2.44
C GLU A 43 -16.09 8.40 1.23
N HIS A 44 -15.26 8.98 0.35
CA HIS A 44 -15.70 9.86 -0.73
C HIS A 44 -15.53 9.28 -2.15
N VAL A 45 -15.00 8.07 -2.30
CA VAL A 45 -15.01 7.38 -3.60
C VAL A 45 -16.29 6.53 -3.72
N ASP A 46 -17.08 6.79 -4.76
CA ASP A 46 -18.20 5.92 -5.12
C ASP A 46 -17.67 4.59 -5.68
N THR A 47 -17.52 3.61 -4.80
CA THR A 47 -17.04 2.27 -5.14
C THR A 47 -18.04 1.46 -5.97
N GLN A 48 -19.33 1.84 -6.02
CA GLN A 48 -20.34 1.16 -6.84
C GLN A 48 -20.31 1.60 -8.30
N ASN A 49 -20.02 2.87 -8.58
CA ASN A 49 -19.86 3.41 -9.93
C ASN A 49 -18.38 3.63 -10.33
N ALA A 50 -17.44 3.14 -9.54
CA ALA A 50 -16.02 3.27 -9.80
C ALA A 50 -15.63 2.55 -11.10
N LEU A 51 -15.21 3.34 -12.10
CA LEU A 51 -14.43 2.85 -13.23
C LEU A 51 -13.24 2.00 -12.75
N GLU A 52 -12.82 1.01 -13.54
CA GLU A 52 -11.69 0.13 -13.18
C GLU A 52 -10.42 0.91 -12.81
N SER A 53 -10.19 2.08 -13.42
CA SER A 53 -9.08 2.97 -13.10
C SER A 53 -9.10 3.49 -11.66
N HIS A 54 -10.28 3.74 -11.07
CA HIS A 54 -10.40 4.19 -9.69
C HIS A 54 -10.00 3.09 -8.70
N SER A 55 -10.35 1.82 -9.00
CA SER A 55 -9.95 0.67 -8.19
C SER A 55 -8.42 0.55 -8.12
N THR A 56 -7.72 0.73 -9.24
CA THR A 56 -6.25 0.69 -9.26
C THR A 56 -5.63 1.82 -8.43
N PHE A 57 -6.20 3.02 -8.42
CA PHE A 57 -5.71 4.11 -7.57
C PHE A 57 -5.93 3.81 -6.08
N ILE A 58 -7.12 3.37 -5.69
CA ILE A 58 -7.41 2.97 -4.31
C ILE A 58 -6.42 1.90 -3.85
N HIS A 59 -6.26 0.84 -4.64
CA HIS A 59 -5.34 -0.27 -4.36
C HIS A 59 -3.91 0.22 -4.12
N ASN A 60 -3.38 1.08 -5.00
CA ASN A 60 -2.03 1.64 -4.85
C ASN A 60 -1.93 2.55 -3.62
N ILE A 61 -2.93 3.38 -3.35
CA ILE A 61 -2.95 4.28 -2.19
C ILE A 61 -2.92 3.49 -0.89
N LEU A 62 -3.76 2.45 -0.75
CA LEU A 62 -3.80 1.62 0.45
C LEU A 62 -2.49 0.86 0.65
N LEU A 63 -1.94 0.29 -0.42
CA LEU A 63 -0.68 -0.44 -0.38
C LEU A 63 0.51 0.46 -0.01
N ASN A 64 0.57 1.67 -0.56
CA ASN A 64 1.57 2.67 -0.19
C ASN A 64 1.44 3.10 1.28
N GLY A 65 0.19 3.27 1.76
CA GLY A 65 -0.07 3.55 3.17
C GLY A 65 0.41 2.43 4.09
N PHE A 66 0.23 1.18 3.66
CA PHE A 66 0.71 0.01 4.38
C PHE A 66 2.24 -0.01 4.49
N PHE A 67 2.95 0.13 3.36
CA PHE A 67 4.42 0.23 3.35
C PHE A 67 4.92 1.37 4.23
N LEU A 68 4.36 2.58 4.07
CA LEU A 68 4.74 3.75 4.86
C LEU A 68 4.60 3.48 6.38
N CYS A 69 3.51 2.84 6.80
CA CYS A 69 3.30 2.55 8.22
C CYS A 69 4.25 1.47 8.76
N ILE A 70 4.59 0.45 7.94
CA ILE A 70 5.58 -0.58 8.28
C ILE A 70 6.98 0.04 8.40
N GLU A 71 7.36 0.91 7.47
CA GLU A 71 8.67 1.59 7.46
C GLU A 71 8.86 2.54 8.65
N LYS A 72 7.76 3.14 9.13
CA LYS A 72 7.75 4.04 10.30
C LYS A 72 7.41 3.34 11.61
N ASP A 73 7.43 2.01 11.64
CA ASP A 73 7.18 1.18 12.83
C ASP A 73 5.84 1.48 13.53
N ASN A 74 4.83 1.89 12.75
CA ASN A 74 3.50 2.25 13.26
C ASN A 74 2.54 1.07 13.12
N LEU A 75 2.61 0.14 14.07
CA LEU A 75 1.79 -1.09 14.10
C LEU A 75 0.29 -0.81 13.96
N LYS A 76 -0.24 0.19 14.67
CA LYS A 76 -1.68 0.48 14.66
C LYS A 76 -2.17 0.88 13.25
N LEU A 77 -1.47 1.80 12.59
CA LEU A 77 -1.86 2.22 11.25
C LEU A 77 -1.53 1.17 10.19
N ALA A 78 -0.47 0.38 10.38
CA ALA A 78 -0.18 -0.74 9.49
C ALA A 78 -1.31 -1.79 9.51
N ARG A 79 -1.85 -2.13 10.69
CA ARG A 79 -3.04 -3.00 10.81
C ARG A 79 -4.27 -2.40 10.14
N TYR A 80 -4.50 -1.10 10.33
CA TYR A 80 -5.60 -0.40 9.66
C TYR A 80 -5.53 -0.53 8.13
N PHE A 81 -4.35 -0.30 7.53
CA PHE A 81 -4.19 -0.43 6.08
C PHE A 81 -4.31 -1.88 5.61
N ASP A 82 -3.79 -2.84 6.37
CA ASP A 82 -3.97 -4.27 6.11
C ASP A 82 -5.45 -4.66 6.04
N GLU A 83 -6.24 -4.23 7.03
CA GLU A 83 -7.70 -4.43 7.08
C GLU A 83 -8.38 -3.79 5.86
N LYS A 84 -8.04 -2.54 5.51
CA LYS A 84 -8.62 -1.85 4.33
C LYS A 84 -8.27 -2.50 3.00
N ILE A 85 -7.05 -3.03 2.85
CA ILE A 85 -6.68 -3.83 1.67
C ILE A 85 -7.51 -5.11 1.60
N GLN A 86 -7.81 -5.76 2.74
CA GLN A 86 -8.67 -6.95 2.74
C GLN A 86 -10.14 -6.63 2.41
N GLU A 87 -10.67 -5.51 2.88
CA GLU A 87 -12.03 -5.05 2.54
C GLU A 87 -12.16 -4.73 1.04
N HIS A 88 -11.12 -4.16 0.43
CA HIS A 88 -11.05 -3.80 -0.98
C HIS A 88 -10.01 -4.65 -1.71
N PHE A 89 -10.13 -5.98 -1.58
CA PHE A 89 -9.09 -6.87 -2.08
C PHE A 89 -9.03 -6.90 -3.61
N TYR A 90 -7.81 -7.10 -4.11
CA TYR A 90 -7.49 -7.10 -5.53
C TYR A 90 -8.26 -8.19 -6.30
N LYS A 91 -8.63 -7.87 -7.54
CA LYS A 91 -9.20 -8.81 -8.51
C LYS A 91 -8.17 -9.86 -8.92
N GLU A 92 -8.66 -10.97 -9.49
CA GLU A 92 -7.80 -12.07 -9.92
C GLU A 92 -6.71 -11.63 -10.92
N ASN A 93 -7.08 -10.77 -11.88
CA ASN A 93 -6.21 -10.22 -12.91
C ASN A 93 -5.24 -9.14 -12.40
N GLU A 94 -5.34 -8.72 -11.14
CA GLU A 94 -4.41 -7.77 -10.49
C GLU A 94 -3.26 -8.51 -9.80
N THR A 95 -2.72 -9.54 -10.46
CA THR A 95 -1.71 -10.45 -9.89
C THR A 95 -0.45 -9.74 -9.41
N TYR A 96 -0.04 -8.66 -10.09
CA TYR A 96 1.10 -7.84 -9.66
C TYR A 96 0.85 -7.23 -8.27
N LEU A 97 -0.28 -6.55 -8.08
CA LEU A 97 -0.63 -5.91 -6.81
C LEU A 97 -0.79 -6.94 -5.68
N ARG A 98 -1.38 -8.11 -5.97
CA ARG A 98 -1.46 -9.24 -5.02
C ARG A 98 -0.09 -9.72 -4.57
N THR A 99 0.87 -9.77 -5.50
CA THR A 99 2.25 -10.19 -5.21
C THR A 99 2.99 -9.16 -4.38
N VAL A 100 2.84 -7.87 -4.70
CA VAL A 100 3.40 -6.77 -3.89
C VAL A 100 2.79 -6.77 -2.48
N TYR A 101 1.48 -6.95 -2.36
CA TYR A 101 0.83 -7.07 -1.05
C TYR A 101 1.31 -8.28 -0.26
N LEU A 102 1.53 -9.44 -0.90
CA LEU A 102 2.12 -10.60 -0.24
C LEU A 102 3.50 -10.28 0.36
N PHE A 103 4.32 -9.52 -0.37
CA PHE A 103 5.61 -9.05 0.13
C PHE A 103 5.44 -8.08 1.31
N ALA A 104 4.58 -7.06 1.18
CA ALA A 104 4.29 -6.10 2.23
C ALA A 104 3.76 -6.77 3.50
N LYS A 105 2.86 -7.74 3.35
CA LYS A 105 2.33 -8.55 4.46
C LYS A 105 3.44 -9.34 5.13
N GLY A 106 4.37 -9.89 4.34
CA GLY A 106 5.58 -10.52 4.86
C GLY A 106 6.44 -9.57 5.69
N MET A 107 6.66 -8.33 5.23
CA MET A 107 7.37 -7.31 6.02
C MET A 107 6.65 -6.97 7.33
N PHE A 108 5.32 -6.82 7.29
CA PHE A 108 4.50 -6.56 8.47
C PHE A 108 4.61 -7.68 9.50
N VAL A 109 4.37 -8.92 9.07
CA VAL A 109 4.46 -10.11 9.95
C VAL A 109 5.89 -10.25 10.49
N TYR A 110 6.89 -9.99 9.66
CA TYR A 110 8.29 -10.03 10.07
C TYR A 110 8.61 -9.04 11.20
N LYS A 111 8.21 -7.78 11.04
CA LYS A 111 8.53 -6.71 12.00
C LYS A 111 7.73 -6.81 13.30
N PHE A 112 6.45 -7.19 13.23
CA PHE A 112 5.53 -7.00 14.35
C PHE A 112 4.97 -8.29 14.94
N GLU A 113 5.18 -9.43 14.29
CA GLU A 113 4.56 -10.70 14.66
C GLU A 113 5.61 -11.84 14.65
N ASP A 114 5.62 -12.68 13.62
CA ASP A 114 6.51 -13.84 13.50
C ASP A 114 7.55 -13.62 12.39
N GLN A 115 8.81 -13.48 12.79
CA GLN A 115 9.93 -13.30 11.86
C GLN A 115 10.09 -14.46 10.85
N THR A 116 9.85 -15.69 11.25
CA THR A 116 10.00 -16.85 10.37
C THR A 116 8.90 -16.86 9.32
N GLN A 117 7.65 -16.65 9.75
CA GLN A 117 6.51 -16.56 8.85
C GLN A 117 6.64 -15.36 7.90
N GLY A 118 7.08 -14.20 8.40
CA GLY A 118 7.30 -13.00 7.60
C GLY A 118 8.34 -13.21 6.50
N LYS A 119 9.50 -13.81 6.82
CA LYS A 119 10.52 -14.19 5.82
C LYS A 119 9.98 -15.16 4.78
N SER A 120 9.15 -16.12 5.21
CA SER A 120 8.52 -17.09 4.30
C SER A 120 7.59 -16.39 3.29
N LEU A 121 6.75 -15.45 3.75
CA LEU A 121 5.85 -14.69 2.88
C LEU A 121 6.61 -13.81 1.88
N MET A 122 7.64 -13.08 2.32
CA MET A 122 8.49 -12.28 1.44
C MET A 122 9.17 -13.15 0.38
N THR A 123 9.75 -14.27 0.78
CA THR A 123 10.40 -15.23 -0.14
C THR A 123 9.41 -15.77 -1.19
N LYS A 124 8.17 -16.07 -0.78
CA LYS A 124 7.12 -16.50 -1.73
C LYS A 124 6.81 -15.41 -2.76
N ALA A 125 6.68 -14.14 -2.34
CA ALA A 125 6.47 -13.05 -3.27
C ALA A 125 7.64 -12.88 -4.26
N LEU A 126 8.89 -12.98 -3.79
CA LEU A 126 10.07 -12.98 -4.66
C LEU A 126 10.04 -14.12 -5.68
N SER A 127 9.66 -15.33 -5.25
CA SER A 127 9.54 -16.48 -6.15
C SER A 127 8.50 -16.26 -7.25
N ILE A 128 7.39 -15.58 -6.96
CA ILE A 128 6.37 -15.25 -7.95
C ILE A 128 6.93 -14.28 -8.99
N PHE A 129 7.65 -13.23 -8.55
CA PHE A 129 8.30 -12.30 -9.50
C PHE A 129 9.32 -13.00 -10.40
N ASP A 130 10.10 -13.94 -9.85
CA ASP A 130 11.05 -14.73 -10.61
C ASP A 130 10.37 -15.63 -11.66
N ILE A 131 9.34 -16.39 -11.24
CA ILE A 131 8.55 -17.27 -12.12
C ILE A 131 7.91 -16.49 -13.28
N LEU A 132 7.42 -15.28 -13.01
CA LEU A 132 6.80 -14.41 -14.00
C LEU A 132 7.82 -13.59 -14.82
N ALA A 133 9.13 -13.79 -14.58
CA ALA A 133 10.23 -13.04 -15.21
C ALA A 133 10.16 -11.51 -15.00
N CYS A 134 9.57 -11.05 -13.90
CA CYS A 134 9.49 -9.64 -13.49
C CYS A 134 10.81 -9.17 -12.85
N LYS A 135 11.88 -9.09 -13.65
CA LYS A 135 13.26 -8.87 -13.16
C LYS A 135 13.44 -7.59 -12.35
N ASP A 136 12.84 -6.48 -12.79
CA ASP A 136 12.99 -5.20 -12.10
C ASP A 136 12.35 -5.23 -10.70
N SER A 137 11.13 -5.78 -10.60
CA SER A 137 10.44 -5.98 -9.33
C SER A 137 11.20 -6.96 -8.43
N LEU A 138 11.69 -8.07 -8.98
CA LEU A 138 12.50 -9.03 -8.24
C LEU A 138 13.73 -8.37 -7.61
N CYS A 139 14.49 -7.62 -8.40
CA CYS A 139 15.68 -6.90 -7.94
C CYS A 139 15.32 -5.92 -6.81
N TYR A 140 14.32 -5.06 -7.04
CA TYR A 140 13.86 -4.07 -6.06
C TYR A 140 13.45 -4.70 -4.73
N TYR A 141 12.61 -5.74 -4.75
CA TYR A 141 12.12 -6.37 -3.52
C TYR A 141 13.17 -7.26 -2.84
N GLN A 142 14.13 -7.81 -3.58
CA GLN A 142 15.29 -8.49 -2.99
C GLN A 142 16.17 -7.52 -2.20
N GLU A 143 16.44 -6.33 -2.75
CA GLU A 143 17.18 -5.27 -2.05
C GLU A 143 16.42 -4.81 -0.81
N ALA A 144 15.11 -4.54 -0.93
CA ALA A 144 14.27 -4.17 0.21
C ALA A 144 14.27 -5.24 1.32
N MET A 145 14.17 -6.52 0.97
CA MET A 145 14.24 -7.62 1.94
C MET A 145 15.62 -7.67 2.60
N LYS A 146 16.70 -7.53 1.83
CA LYS A 146 18.07 -7.52 2.37
C LYS A 146 18.26 -6.37 3.36
N GLU A 147 17.85 -5.16 3.01
CA GLU A 147 17.93 -4.00 3.91
C GLU A 147 17.16 -4.22 5.20
N LEU A 148 15.94 -4.77 5.12
CA LEU A 148 15.12 -5.10 6.28
C LEU A 148 15.84 -6.08 7.21
N LEU A 149 16.44 -7.15 6.66
CA LEU A 149 17.13 -8.19 7.43
C LEU A 149 18.48 -7.74 8.02
N THR A 150 19.08 -6.67 7.51
CA THR A 150 20.35 -6.13 8.03
C THR A 150 20.21 -5.11 9.15
N LYS A 151 18.98 -4.62 9.39
CA LYS A 151 18.68 -3.60 10.42
C LYS A 151 18.28 -4.19 11.79
N ASP A 152 18.22 -5.51 11.90
CA ASP A 152 18.03 -6.26 13.16
C ASP A 152 19.36 -6.79 13.72
#